data_AF-A0A850MPF9-F1
#
_entry.id   AF-A0A850MPF9-F1
#
_cell.length_a   1.000
_cell.length_b   1.000
_cell.length_c   1.000
_cell.angle_alpha   90.00
_cell.angle_beta   90.00
_cell.angle_gamma   90.00
#
_symmetry.space_group_name_H-M   'P 1'
#
loop_
_entity.id
_entity.type
_entity.pdbx_description
1 polymer ?
#
loop_
_entity_poly.entity_id
_entity_poly.type
_entity_poly.pdbx_seq_one_letter_code
_entity_poly.pdbx_strand_id
1 'polypeptide(L)'
;MEFNSVRESRKPFEKNNHIHSQAEKCIGCGECIVVCPSQAITVPWGSVFAWDVQRGLMDGFKGVASVFREKVGFINFGFDITPRCNCPGKSKLPVVPDIGILASRDVIACDKASYDLVI
;
A
#
# COMPACT_ATOMS: atom_id res chain seq x y z
N MET A 1 22.59 3.53 9.57
CA MET A 1 21.27 4.10 9.93
C MET A 1 20.75 3.30 11.09
N GLU A 2 20.79 3.87 12.29
CA GLU A 2 20.34 3.20 13.51
C GLU A 2 18.81 3.14 13.56
N PHE A 3 18.25 1.94 13.61
CA PHE A 3 16.81 1.68 13.72
C PHE A 3 16.16 2.26 14.99
N ASN A 4 16.96 2.68 15.98
CA ASN A 4 16.46 3.18 17.27
C ASN A 4 15.87 4.60 17.19
N SER A 5 16.30 5.46 16.25
CA SER A 5 15.79 6.84 16.15
C SER A 5 14.35 6.95 15.61
N VAL A 6 13.81 5.86 15.02
CA VAL A 6 12.44 5.81 14.48
C VAL A 6 11.41 5.43 15.56
N ARG A 7 11.85 4.94 16.73
CA ARG A 7 10.94 4.58 17.83
C ARG A 7 10.62 5.78 18.74
N GLU A 8 11.61 6.64 19.01
CA GLU A 8 11.43 7.84 19.84
C GLU A 8 10.46 8.85 19.21
N SER A 9 10.45 8.95 17.88
CA SER A 9 9.65 9.90 17.10
C SER A 9 8.18 9.51 16.92
N ARG A 10 7.76 8.34 17.42
CA ARG A 10 6.40 7.81 17.28
C ARG A 10 5.57 7.85 18.57
N LYS A 11 5.97 8.62 19.57
CA LYS A 11 5.08 8.85 20.73
C LYS A 11 3.84 9.65 20.28
N PRO A 12 2.62 9.16 20.54
CA PRO A 12 1.41 9.91 20.23
C PRO A 12 1.46 11.28 20.92
N PHE A 13 0.97 12.31 20.22
CA PHE A 13 0.81 13.61 20.86
C PHE A 13 -0.39 13.55 21.82
N GLU A 14 -0.09 13.43 23.10
CA GLU A 14 -1.07 13.32 24.17
C GLU A 14 -1.22 14.65 24.91
N LYS A 15 -2.47 15.07 25.11
CA LYS A 15 -2.82 16.21 25.96
C LYS A 15 -4.05 15.84 26.77
N ASN A 16 -4.00 16.03 28.09
CA ASN A 16 -5.09 15.69 29.01
C ASN A 16 -5.60 14.23 28.88
N ASN A 17 -4.68 13.26 28.75
CA ASN A 17 -4.98 11.83 28.49
C ASN A 17 -5.73 11.54 27.17
N HIS A 18 -5.87 12.52 26.29
CA HIS A 18 -6.49 12.35 24.98
C HIS A 18 -5.41 12.44 23.90
N ILE A 19 -5.54 11.57 22.89
CA ILE A 19 -4.71 11.66 21.68
C ILE A 19 -5.24 12.83 20.85
N HIS A 20 -4.37 13.79 20.56
CA HIS A 20 -4.69 14.93 19.71
C HIS A 20 -4.00 14.80 18.36
N SER A 21 -4.77 14.82 17.28
CA SER A 21 -4.23 14.88 15.92
C SER A 21 -3.72 16.29 15.61
N GLN A 22 -2.47 16.39 15.15
CA GLN A 22 -1.92 17.60 14.54
C GLN A 22 -1.98 17.41 13.02
N ALA A 23 -2.97 18.01 12.37
CA ALA A 23 -3.26 17.77 10.95
C ALA A 23 -2.07 18.11 10.06
N GLU A 24 -1.32 19.14 10.41
CA GLU A 24 -0.15 19.65 9.68
C GLU A 24 1.05 18.70 9.74
N LYS A 25 1.07 17.79 10.72
CA LYS A 25 2.10 16.76 10.89
C LYS A 25 1.62 15.36 10.51
N CYS A 26 0.36 15.23 10.08
CA CYS A 26 -0.21 13.95 9.71
C CYS A 26 0.38 13.47 8.38
N ILE A 27 1.02 12.30 8.39
CA ILE A 27 1.55 11.65 7.19
C ILE A 27 0.55 10.66 6.56
N GLY A 28 -0.66 10.55 7.12
CA GLY A 28 -1.69 9.66 6.61
C GLY A 28 -1.41 8.17 6.78
N CYS A 29 -0.65 7.76 7.80
CA CYS A 29 -0.32 6.34 8.04
C CYS A 29 -1.51 5.46 8.43
N GLY A 30 -2.61 6.05 8.93
CA GLY A 30 -3.83 5.33 9.31
C GLY A 30 -3.74 4.52 10.62
N GLU A 31 -2.58 4.45 11.26
CA GLU A 31 -2.36 3.63 12.46
C GLU A 31 -3.31 4.01 13.62
N CYS A 32 -3.57 5.31 13.82
CA CYS A 32 -4.48 5.80 14.85
C CYS A 32 -5.90 5.23 14.72
N ILE A 33 -6.40 5.02 13.49
CA ILE A 33 -7.73 4.45 13.24
C ILE A 33 -7.73 2.96 13.58
N VAL A 34 -6.68 2.25 13.18
CA VAL A 34 -6.56 0.80 13.37
C VAL A 34 -6.52 0.44 14.85
N VAL A 35 -5.81 1.23 15.67
CA VAL A 35 -5.65 0.95 17.10
C VAL A 35 -6.81 1.43 17.97
N CYS A 36 -7.73 2.25 17.45
CA CYS A 36 -8.79 2.85 18.25
C CYS A 36 -9.92 1.84 18.57
N PRO A 37 -10.05 1.38 19.83
CA PRO A 37 -11.03 0.34 20.17
C PRO A 37 -12.47 0.86 20.08
N SER A 38 -12.69 2.14 20.34
CA SER A 38 -14.01 2.78 20.27
C SER A 38 -14.38 3.26 18.87
N GLN A 39 -13.48 3.14 17.89
CA GLN A 39 -13.66 3.65 16.52
C GLN A 39 -14.04 5.15 16.45
N ALA A 40 -13.63 5.93 17.46
CA ALA A 40 -13.98 7.35 17.57
C ALA A 40 -13.18 8.26 16.62
N ILE A 41 -12.10 7.73 16.01
CA ILE A 41 -11.22 8.49 15.13
C ILE A 41 -11.75 8.39 13.70
N THR A 42 -12.10 9.54 13.14
CA THR A 42 -12.44 9.69 11.71
C THR A 42 -11.30 10.41 11.02
N VAL A 43 -10.97 9.96 9.81
CA VAL A 43 -10.08 10.71 8.92
C VAL A 43 -10.86 11.14 7.69
N PRO A 44 -10.52 12.30 7.10
CA PRO A 44 -10.92 12.58 5.75
C PRO A 44 -10.25 11.55 4.83
N TRP A 45 -11.00 10.53 4.39
CA TRP A 45 -10.51 9.47 3.48
C TRP A 45 -10.06 9.97 2.08
N GLY A 46 -9.84 11.29 1.93
CA GLY A 46 -9.21 11.94 0.79
C GLY A 46 -8.04 12.87 1.17
N SER A 47 -7.56 12.89 2.42
CA SER A 47 -6.38 13.69 2.79
C SER A 47 -5.07 13.09 2.29
N VAL A 48 -5.07 11.81 1.94
CA VAL A 48 -4.03 11.20 1.10
C VAL A 48 -4.74 10.83 -0.19
N PHE A 49 -4.45 11.55 -1.27
CA PHE A 49 -5.02 11.20 -2.56
C PHE A 49 -4.44 9.86 -2.97
N ALA A 50 -5.28 8.96 -3.50
CA ALA A 50 -4.80 7.70 -4.10
C ALA A 50 -3.67 7.96 -5.12
N TRP A 51 -3.71 9.12 -5.79
CA TRP A 51 -2.68 9.65 -6.67
C TRP A 51 -1.31 9.83 -6.01
N ASP A 52 -1.24 10.28 -4.76
CA ASP A 52 0.04 10.51 -4.07
C ASP A 52 0.73 9.19 -3.73
N VAL A 53 -0.06 8.19 -3.31
CA VAL A 53 0.45 6.82 -3.08
C VAL A 53 0.93 6.21 -4.39
N GLN A 54 0.13 6.31 -5.46
CA GLN A 54 0.49 5.82 -6.78
C GLN A 54 1.75 6.53 -7.33
N ARG A 55 1.84 7.85 -7.15
CA ARG A 55 3.02 8.64 -7.56
C ARG A 55 4.27 8.21 -6.82
N GLY A 56 4.21 8.08 -5.49
CA GLY A 56 5.35 7.62 -4.70
C GLY A 56 5.83 6.21 -5.08
N LEU A 57 4.89 5.30 -5.40
CA LEU A 57 5.21 3.97 -5.92
C LEU A 57 5.93 4.06 -7.27
N MET A 58 5.44 4.90 -8.18
CA MET A 58 6.05 5.10 -9.51
C MET A 58 7.42 5.79 -9.43
N ASP A 59 7.61 6.71 -8.49
CA ASP A 59 8.92 7.35 -8.26
C ASP A 59 9.95 6.32 -7.78
N GLY A 60 9.57 5.44 -6.84
CA GLY A 60 10.42 4.33 -6.40
C GLY A 60 10.73 3.35 -7.53
N PHE A 61 9.70 2.96 -8.30
CA PHE A 61 9.85 2.11 -9.47
C PHE A 61 10.83 2.71 -10.50
N LYS A 62 10.66 3.99 -10.83
CA LYS A 62 11.53 4.70 -11.78
C LYS A 62 12.97 4.75 -11.28
N GLY A 63 13.17 4.97 -9.98
CA GLY A 63 14.49 4.92 -9.35
C GLY A 63 15.21 3.61 -9.66
N VAL A 64 14.56 2.47 -9.38
CA VAL A 64 15.12 1.13 -9.64
C VAL A 64 15.28 0.87 -11.14
N ALA A 65 14.24 1.11 -11.94
CA ALA A 65 14.25 0.86 -13.37
C ALA A 65 15.36 1.66 -14.10
N SER A 66 15.65 2.88 -13.65
CA SER A 66 16.71 3.71 -14.24
C SER A 66 18.13 3.16 -14.05
N VAL A 67 18.37 2.40 -12.98
CA VAL A 67 19.67 1.78 -12.68
C VAL A 67 19.95 0.60 -13.60
N PHE A 68 18.95 -0.25 -13.81
CA PHE A 68 19.10 -1.52 -14.53
C PHE A 68 18.75 -1.43 -16.02
N ARG A 69 18.04 -0.36 -16.45
CA ARG A 69 17.66 -0.08 -17.84
C ARG A 69 16.99 -1.28 -18.51
N GLU A 70 17.65 -1.87 -19.51
CA GLU A 70 17.10 -3.00 -20.26
C GLU A 70 17.24 -4.35 -19.56
N LYS A 71 17.99 -4.42 -18.47
CA LYS A 71 18.18 -5.65 -17.67
C LYS A 71 17.11 -5.77 -16.59
N VAL A 72 15.87 -5.48 -16.96
CA VAL A 72 14.69 -5.52 -16.08
C VAL A 72 13.64 -6.42 -16.73
N GLY A 73 13.02 -7.26 -15.91
CA GLY A 73 11.86 -8.06 -16.24
C GLY A 73 10.85 -7.99 -15.11
N PHE A 74 9.58 -8.15 -15.44
CA PHE A 74 8.45 -8.04 -14.52
C PHE A 74 7.73 -9.37 -14.48
N ILE A 75 7.28 -9.76 -13.28
CA ILE A 75 6.62 -11.03 -13.03
C ILE A 75 5.40 -10.77 -12.13
N ASN A 76 4.24 -11.24 -12.55
CA ASN A 76 3.01 -11.25 -11.75
C ASN A 76 2.64 -12.69 -11.36
N PHE A 77 2.16 -12.85 -10.13
CA PHE A 77 1.69 -14.12 -9.57
C PHE A 77 0.18 -14.02 -9.35
N GLY A 78 -0.60 -14.67 -10.21
CA GLY A 78 -2.06 -14.67 -10.14
C GLY A 78 -2.59 -15.89 -9.41
N PHE A 79 -2.51 -15.90 -8.08
CA PHE A 79 -3.00 -16.98 -7.22
C PHE A 79 -3.91 -16.43 -6.13
N ASP A 80 -4.88 -17.22 -5.68
CA ASP A 80 -5.78 -16.89 -4.56
C ASP A 80 -6.42 -15.49 -4.68
N ILE A 81 -6.88 -15.13 -5.89
CA ILE A 81 -7.41 -13.79 -6.17
C ILE A 81 -8.78 -13.65 -5.52
N THR A 82 -8.90 -12.77 -4.52
CA THR A 82 -10.15 -12.54 -3.76
C THR A 82 -10.78 -11.17 -4.10
N PRO A 83 -12.07 -10.94 -3.81
CA PRO A 83 -12.76 -9.71 -4.23
C PRO A 83 -12.32 -8.43 -3.47
N ARG A 84 -11.48 -8.56 -2.44
CA ARG A 84 -11.08 -7.46 -1.55
C ARG A 84 -9.61 -7.59 -1.21
N CYS A 85 -8.97 -6.47 -0.86
CA CYS A 85 -7.65 -6.53 -0.24
C CYS A 85 -7.69 -7.38 1.03
N ASN A 86 -6.67 -8.22 1.22
CA ASN A 86 -6.52 -9.13 2.36
C ASN A 86 -6.03 -8.42 3.64
N CYS A 87 -5.82 -7.10 3.58
CA CYS A 87 -5.43 -6.26 4.72
C CYS A 87 -6.21 -6.52 6.03
N PRO A 88 -7.55 -6.74 6.04
CA PRO A 88 -8.29 -7.00 7.27
C PRO A 88 -8.21 -8.46 7.77
N GLY A 89 -7.30 -9.29 7.24
CA GLY A 89 -7.10 -10.68 7.68
C GLY A 89 -8.26 -11.64 7.38
N LYS A 90 -9.30 -11.17 6.67
CA LYS A 90 -10.48 -11.93 6.27
C LYS A 90 -10.54 -12.01 4.75
N SER A 91 -9.85 -12.99 4.19
CA SER A 91 -9.93 -13.33 2.77
C SER A 91 -11.21 -14.14 2.52
N LYS A 92 -11.97 -13.77 1.49
CA LYS A 92 -13.07 -14.62 0.99
C LYS A 92 -12.50 -15.71 0.08
N LEU A 93 -13.35 -16.62 -0.38
CA LEU A 93 -12.96 -17.58 -1.41
C LEU A 93 -12.47 -16.86 -2.68
N PRO A 94 -11.53 -17.45 -3.43
CA PRO A 94 -11.08 -16.91 -4.71
C PRO A 94 -12.24 -16.68 -5.67
N VAL A 95 -12.20 -15.58 -6.43
CA VAL A 95 -13.23 -15.22 -7.42
C VAL A 95 -12.95 -15.76 -8.81
N VAL A 96 -11.69 -16.07 -9.10
CA VAL A 96 -11.23 -16.67 -10.35
C VAL A 96 -10.28 -17.83 -10.03
N PRO A 97 -10.15 -18.83 -10.92
CA PRO A 97 -9.10 -19.83 -10.81
C PRO A 97 -7.70 -19.20 -10.83
N ASP A 98 -6.71 -19.94 -10.36
CA ASP A 98 -5.32 -19.51 -10.45
C ASP A 98 -4.91 -19.31 -11.91
N ILE A 99 -4.37 -18.13 -12.20
CA ILE A 99 -3.91 -17.70 -13.53
C ILE A 99 -2.48 -18.17 -13.78
N GLY A 100 -1.71 -18.38 -12.70
CA GLY A 100 -0.32 -18.79 -12.77
C GLY A 100 0.65 -17.60 -12.76
N ILE A 101 1.76 -17.74 -13.48
CA ILE A 101 2.85 -16.76 -13.53
C ILE A 101 2.83 -16.06 -14.89
N LEU A 102 2.70 -14.74 -14.89
CA LEU A 102 2.88 -13.90 -16.07
C LEU A 102 4.25 -13.24 -16.00
N ALA A 103 4.95 -13.16 -17.13
CA ALA A 103 6.23 -12.47 -17.21
C ALA A 103 6.34 -11.64 -18.50
N SER A 104 6.93 -10.46 -18.38
CA SER A 104 7.12 -9.53 -19.50
C SER A 104 8.34 -8.62 -19.28
N ARG A 105 8.85 -8.03 -20.36
CA ARG A 105 9.83 -6.92 -20.29
C ARG A 105 9.16 -5.56 -20.22
N ASP A 106 7.85 -5.51 -20.43
CA ASP A 106 7.01 -4.32 -20.29
C ASP A 106 6.04 -4.52 -19.12
N VAL A 107 6.18 -3.67 -18.09
CA VAL A 107 5.37 -3.71 -16.86
C VAL A 107 3.89 -3.44 -17.16
N ILE A 108 3.59 -2.54 -18.10
CA ILE A 108 2.22 -2.19 -18.44
C ILE A 108 1.55 -3.36 -19.15
N ALA A 109 2.28 -4.04 -20.05
CA ALA A 109 1.78 -5.24 -20.70
C ALA A 109 1.55 -6.39 -19.68
N CYS A 110 2.44 -6.55 -18.69
CA CYS A 110 2.32 -7.57 -17.65
C CYS A 110 1.06 -7.37 -16.80
N ASP A 111 0.84 -6.14 -16.33
CA ASP A 111 -0.31 -5.77 -15.50
C ASP A 111 -1.61 -5.83 -16.30
N LYS A 112 -1.59 -5.35 -17.54
CA LYS A 112 -2.77 -5.42 -18.40
C LYS A 112 -3.18 -6.86 -18.70
N ALA A 113 -2.23 -7.73 -19.03
CA ALA A 113 -2.52 -9.16 -19.22
C ALA A 113 -3.08 -9.80 -17.94
N SER A 114 -2.55 -9.42 -16.77
CA SER A 114 -3.04 -9.93 -15.49
C SER A 114 -4.49 -9.47 -15.23
N TYR A 115 -4.80 -8.21 -15.53
CA TYR A 115 -6.15 -7.65 -15.39
C TYR A 115 -7.14 -8.30 -16.35
N ASP A 116 -6.79 -8.42 -17.63
CA ASP A 116 -7.64 -8.97 -18.69
C ASP A 116 -7.92 -10.48 -18.49
N LEU A 117 -7.11 -11.18 -17.69
CA LEU A 117 -7.36 -12.59 -17.31
C LEU A 117 -8.24 -12.73 -16.06
N VAL A 118 -8.40 -11.67 -15.27
CA VAL A 118 -9.27 -11.64 -14.09
C VAL A 118 -10.68 -11.16 -14.44
N ILE A 119 -10.81 -10.21 -15.37
CA ILE A 119 -12.06 -9.52 -15.74
C ILE A 119 -12.33 -9.69 -17.23
#